data_AF-A0A6A6R5P1-F1
#
_entry.id   AF-A0A6A6R5P1-F1
#
_cell.length_a   1.000
_cell.length_b   1.000
_cell.length_c   1.000
_cell.angle_alpha   90.00
_cell.angle_beta   90.00
_cell.angle_gamma   90.00
#
_symmetry.space_group_name_H-M   'P 1'
#
loop_
_entity.id
_entity.type
_entity.pdbx_description
1 polymer ?
#
loop_
_entity_poly.entity_id
_entity_poly.type
_entity_poly.pdbx_seq_one_letter_code
_entity_poly.pdbx_strand_id
1 'polypeptide(L)'
;MSSTTILSLPAELRQQIVAQTISATIDKKGYHITTPFSSVCKTLQADANEVLSLWLPTASADPLVFVKNPDPETFKHFHAFHQLLNERAARLKNSAWPGVSEITIQVFDQVWNGTNLLKGTHEVWRMSMGAAVYSSQCCDWVTRLEGLPDSVKTVKFDLTLGVKETEAVREAEESMQKIFWYRLLQMVKVIVRPSRSLLSSDRVSTVQYEVVGTFPEWMEDAMGTPSEVELKYYRGEPVSYGEGLFAGFMKNVHKKREAIMLEMKTAAEKKAKKQLALENAREKMRKKMMVKKDFGRRMVELKKRKREVGDVGEQSSHTSNGVKRQKTEDGSVFR
;
A
#
# COMPACT_ATOMS: atom_id res chain seq x y z
N MET A 1 2.46 17.32 -29.78
CA MET A 1 3.29 16.12 -29.62
C MET A 1 2.35 14.97 -29.35
N SER A 2 2.26 14.01 -30.28
CA SER A 2 1.39 12.85 -30.12
C SER A 2 1.95 11.95 -29.02
N SER A 3 1.13 11.61 -28.02
CA SER A 3 1.52 10.69 -26.94
C SER A 3 1.81 9.31 -27.54
N THR A 4 3.03 8.81 -27.39
CA THR A 4 3.39 7.44 -27.81
C THR A 4 2.63 6.46 -26.93
N THR A 5 1.70 5.73 -27.52
CA THR A 5 0.94 4.68 -26.82
C THR A 5 1.63 3.34 -26.99
N ILE A 6 1.48 2.43 -26.03
CA ILE A 6 2.04 1.06 -26.11
C ILE A 6 1.64 0.33 -27.41
N LEU A 7 0.46 0.65 -27.95
CA LEU A 7 -0.07 0.06 -29.19
C LEU A 7 0.65 0.55 -30.45
N SER A 8 1.33 1.69 -30.38
CA SER A 8 2.14 2.23 -31.49
C SER A 8 3.54 1.60 -31.57
N LEU A 9 3.93 0.78 -30.59
CA LEU A 9 5.20 0.08 -30.59
C LEU A 9 5.15 -1.14 -31.54
N PRO A 10 6.28 -1.52 -32.16
CA PRO A 10 6.43 -2.80 -32.84
C PRO A 10 6.05 -3.99 -31.95
N ALA A 11 5.58 -5.09 -32.56
CA ALA A 11 5.08 -6.26 -31.85
C ALA A 11 6.14 -6.84 -30.90
N GLU A 12 7.40 -6.87 -31.34
CA GLU A 12 8.54 -7.37 -30.61
C GLU A 12 8.72 -6.62 -29.28
N LEU A 13 8.62 -5.28 -29.31
CA LEU A 13 8.73 -4.46 -28.10
C LEU A 13 7.51 -4.64 -27.19
N ARG A 14 6.31 -4.76 -27.76
CA ARG A 14 5.09 -5.02 -26.95
C ARG A 14 5.19 -6.38 -26.25
N GLN A 15 5.59 -7.42 -26.96
CA GLN A 15 5.80 -8.76 -26.42
C GLN A 15 6.89 -8.77 -25.35
N GLN A 16 7.98 -8.02 -25.53
CA GLN A 16 9.02 -7.87 -24.51
C GLN A 16 8.48 -7.19 -23.25
N ILE A 17 7.70 -6.13 -23.39
CA ILE A 17 7.03 -5.47 -22.25
C ILE A 17 6.08 -6.46 -21.56
N VAL A 18 5.27 -7.20 -22.32
CA VAL A 18 4.36 -8.20 -21.77
C VAL A 18 5.15 -9.25 -20.99
N ALA A 19 6.23 -9.81 -21.57
CA ALA A 19 7.07 -10.82 -20.94
C ALA A 19 7.64 -10.38 -19.57
N GLN A 20 8.00 -9.10 -19.45
CA GLN A 20 8.53 -8.50 -18.22
C GLN A 20 7.46 -8.25 -17.14
N THR A 21 6.18 -8.35 -17.48
CA THR A 21 5.06 -8.15 -16.55
C THR A 21 4.36 -9.44 -16.15
N ILE A 22 4.81 -10.59 -16.66
CA ILE A 22 4.24 -11.86 -16.30
C ILE A 22 4.67 -12.21 -14.87
N SER A 23 3.71 -12.64 -14.07
CA SER A 23 3.93 -13.15 -12.71
C SER A 23 3.25 -14.51 -12.55
N ALA A 24 3.79 -15.35 -11.69
CA ALA A 24 3.19 -16.58 -11.25
C ALA A 24 2.76 -16.45 -9.79
N THR A 25 1.53 -16.87 -9.51
CA THR A 25 0.97 -16.95 -8.17
C THR A 25 0.62 -18.39 -7.88
N ILE A 26 1.04 -18.89 -6.73
CA ILE A 26 0.82 -20.27 -6.28
C ILE A 26 0.05 -20.19 -4.98
N ASP A 27 -1.11 -20.84 -4.93
CA ASP A 27 -1.98 -20.85 -3.78
C ASP A 27 -2.61 -22.23 -3.57
N LYS A 28 -3.60 -22.32 -2.68
CA LYS A 28 -4.31 -23.55 -2.35
C LYS A 28 -5.15 -24.13 -3.48
N LYS A 29 -5.46 -23.33 -4.51
CA LYS A 29 -6.27 -23.74 -5.67
C LYS A 29 -5.41 -24.20 -6.83
N GLY A 30 -4.13 -23.82 -6.86
CA GLY A 30 -3.21 -24.22 -7.91
C GLY A 30 -2.11 -23.18 -8.13
N TYR A 31 -1.59 -23.15 -9.35
CA TYR A 31 -0.73 -22.09 -9.83
C TYR A 31 -1.41 -21.32 -10.96
N HIS A 32 -1.17 -20.02 -11.01
CA HIS A 32 -1.75 -19.09 -11.97
C HIS A 32 -0.64 -18.22 -12.54
N ILE A 33 -0.47 -18.24 -13.87
CA ILE A 33 0.44 -17.34 -14.57
C ILE A 33 -0.40 -16.21 -15.15
N THR A 34 -0.12 -14.98 -14.74
CA THR A 34 -0.93 -13.80 -15.08
C THR A 34 -0.06 -12.67 -15.62
N THR A 35 -0.69 -11.81 -16.42
CA THR A 35 -0.13 -10.53 -16.86
C THR A 35 -1.22 -9.46 -16.83
N PRO A 36 -0.90 -8.22 -16.45
CA PRO A 36 -1.87 -7.12 -16.45
C PRO A 36 -2.45 -6.81 -17.83
N PHE A 37 -1.84 -7.30 -18.91
CA PHE A 37 -2.25 -7.03 -20.29
C PHE A 37 -3.35 -7.94 -20.84
N SER A 38 -3.69 -9.01 -20.12
CA SER A 38 -4.65 -10.04 -20.56
C SER A 38 -6.08 -9.53 -20.79
N SER A 39 -6.44 -8.35 -20.25
CA SER A 39 -7.78 -7.76 -20.33
C SER A 39 -7.82 -6.33 -20.88
N VAL A 40 -6.69 -5.76 -21.30
CA VAL A 40 -6.61 -4.33 -21.67
C VAL A 40 -7.15 -4.08 -23.08
N CYS A 41 -6.68 -4.83 -24.08
CA CYS A 41 -7.17 -4.76 -25.45
C CYS A 41 -6.81 -6.01 -26.24
N LYS A 42 -7.49 -6.24 -27.37
CA LYS A 42 -7.32 -7.45 -28.20
C LYS A 42 -5.88 -7.66 -28.69
N THR A 43 -5.18 -6.59 -29.06
CA THR A 43 -3.79 -6.67 -29.53
C THR A 43 -2.85 -7.15 -28.43
N LEU A 44 -2.88 -6.50 -27.26
CA LEU A 44 -2.04 -6.90 -26.13
C LEU A 44 -2.43 -8.26 -25.56
N GLN A 45 -3.70 -8.65 -25.66
CA GLN A 45 -4.16 -9.99 -25.29
C GLN A 45 -3.59 -11.05 -26.24
N ALA A 46 -3.53 -10.77 -27.55
CA ALA A 46 -2.90 -11.68 -28.51
C ALA A 46 -1.39 -11.80 -28.24
N ASP A 47 -0.70 -10.66 -28.03
CA ASP A 47 0.72 -10.62 -27.66
C ASP A 47 0.94 -11.42 -26.35
N ALA A 48 0.07 -11.27 -25.35
CA ALA A 48 0.15 -12.02 -24.09
C ALA A 48 -0.05 -13.53 -24.26
N ASN A 49 -1.03 -13.95 -25.06
CA ASN A 49 -1.27 -15.38 -25.29
C ASN A 49 -0.07 -16.05 -25.97
N GLU A 50 0.55 -15.35 -26.92
CA GLU A 50 1.77 -15.82 -27.58
C GLU A 50 2.92 -15.97 -26.59
N VAL A 51 3.22 -14.89 -25.85
CA VAL A 51 4.32 -14.85 -24.88
C VAL A 51 4.14 -15.85 -23.75
N LEU A 52 2.93 -15.98 -23.18
CA LEU A 52 2.66 -16.85 -22.03
C LEU A 52 2.96 -18.32 -22.30
N SER A 53 2.80 -18.78 -23.55
CA SER A 53 3.06 -20.16 -23.95
C SER A 53 4.56 -20.51 -23.96
N LEU A 54 5.40 -19.50 -24.21
CA LEU A 54 6.86 -19.59 -24.32
C LEU A 54 7.58 -19.07 -23.08
N TRP A 55 6.84 -18.42 -22.18
CA TRP A 55 7.42 -17.73 -21.04
C TRP A 55 8.07 -18.70 -20.05
N LEU A 56 9.28 -18.31 -19.65
CA LEU A 56 10.08 -18.92 -18.61
C LEU A 56 10.58 -17.82 -17.67
N PRO A 57 10.58 -18.06 -16.35
CA PRO A 57 11.16 -17.15 -15.38
C PRO A 57 12.62 -16.81 -15.68
N THR A 58 12.95 -15.52 -15.68
CA THR A 58 14.34 -15.05 -15.81
C THR A 58 14.77 -14.34 -14.52
N ALA A 59 16.05 -14.41 -14.20
CA ALA A 59 16.62 -13.86 -12.97
C ALA A 59 16.50 -12.32 -12.86
N SER A 60 16.20 -11.62 -13.95
CA SER A 60 16.06 -10.16 -13.98
C SER A 60 14.64 -9.65 -13.73
N ALA A 61 13.65 -10.52 -13.60
CA ALA A 61 12.26 -10.13 -13.40
C ALA A 61 11.86 -10.42 -11.94
N ASP A 62 11.78 -9.36 -11.13
CA ASP A 62 11.63 -9.40 -9.68
C ASP A 62 10.24 -8.86 -9.25
N PRO A 63 9.49 -9.53 -8.37
CA PRO A 63 9.51 -10.97 -8.04
C PRO A 63 8.50 -11.73 -8.91
N LEU A 64 8.94 -12.85 -9.47
CA LEU A 64 8.15 -13.57 -10.46
C LEU A 64 7.22 -14.64 -9.90
N VAL A 65 7.50 -15.18 -8.71
CA VAL A 65 6.76 -16.31 -8.14
C VAL A 65 6.34 -15.98 -6.72
N PHE A 66 5.03 -15.75 -6.54
CA PHE A 66 4.41 -15.49 -5.25
C PHE A 66 3.77 -16.77 -4.72
N VAL A 67 4.16 -17.20 -3.53
CA VAL A 67 3.51 -18.27 -2.79
C VAL A 67 2.57 -17.64 -1.77
N LYS A 68 1.27 -17.82 -1.99
CA LYS A 68 0.18 -17.29 -1.17
C LYS A 68 -0.43 -18.39 -0.33
N ASN A 69 -0.75 -18.09 0.93
CA ASN A 69 -1.41 -19.02 1.85
C ASN A 69 -0.70 -20.38 1.98
N PRO A 70 0.61 -20.35 2.25
CA PRO A 70 1.45 -21.53 2.23
C PRO A 70 0.92 -22.62 3.17
N ASP A 71 0.46 -23.70 2.57
CA ASP A 71 0.03 -24.93 3.22
C ASP A 71 0.62 -26.16 2.48
N PRO A 72 0.41 -27.40 2.94
CA PRO A 72 0.99 -28.57 2.28
C PRO A 72 0.64 -28.67 0.79
N GLU A 73 -0.59 -28.31 0.41
CA GLU A 73 -1.05 -28.39 -0.98
C GLU A 73 -0.39 -27.31 -1.85
N THR A 74 -0.15 -26.13 -1.29
CA THR A 74 0.52 -25.03 -1.98
C THR A 74 1.92 -25.43 -2.47
N PHE A 75 2.69 -26.20 -1.68
CA PHE A 75 4.00 -26.69 -2.12
C PHE A 75 3.90 -27.79 -3.18
N LYS A 76 2.85 -28.63 -3.16
CA LYS A 76 2.59 -29.55 -4.28
C LYS A 76 2.31 -28.79 -5.57
N HIS A 77 1.53 -27.71 -5.50
CA HIS A 77 1.28 -26.82 -6.65
C HIS A 77 2.56 -26.13 -7.11
N PHE A 78 3.46 -25.77 -6.20
CA PHE A 78 4.77 -25.26 -6.55
C PHE A 78 5.59 -26.29 -7.34
N HIS A 79 5.63 -27.55 -6.92
CA HIS A 79 6.29 -28.61 -7.68
C HIS A 79 5.66 -28.82 -9.06
N ALA A 80 4.32 -28.84 -9.16
CA ALA A 80 3.62 -28.96 -10.43
C ALA A 80 3.92 -27.77 -11.37
N PHE A 81 3.98 -26.56 -10.83
CA PHE A 81 4.41 -25.37 -11.56
C PHE A 81 5.85 -25.49 -12.07
N HIS A 82 6.77 -25.92 -11.20
CA HIS A 82 8.17 -26.14 -11.57
C HIS A 82 8.31 -27.20 -12.69
N GLN A 83 7.54 -28.29 -12.59
CA GLN A 83 7.49 -29.32 -13.64
C GLN A 83 6.99 -28.75 -14.97
N LEU A 84 5.90 -27.98 -14.98
CA LEU A 84 5.40 -27.31 -16.18
C LEU A 84 6.49 -26.46 -16.85
N LEU A 85 7.25 -25.69 -16.05
CA LEU A 85 8.31 -24.84 -16.57
C LEU A 85 9.49 -25.65 -17.12
N ASN A 86 9.86 -26.76 -16.48
CA ASN A 86 10.86 -27.69 -17.01
C ASN A 86 10.43 -28.29 -18.35
N GLU A 87 9.18 -28.72 -18.48
CA GLU A 87 8.62 -29.23 -19.73
C GLU A 87 8.60 -28.16 -20.84
N ARG A 88 8.29 -26.91 -20.49
CA ARG A 88 8.41 -25.76 -21.41
C ARG A 88 9.85 -25.55 -21.86
N ALA A 89 10.80 -25.51 -20.93
CA ALA A 89 12.21 -25.33 -21.23
C ALA A 89 12.75 -26.43 -22.16
N ALA A 90 12.39 -27.69 -21.91
CA ALA A 90 12.77 -28.82 -22.75
C ALA A 90 12.24 -28.71 -24.19
N ARG A 91 11.01 -28.20 -24.36
CA ARG A 91 10.42 -27.98 -25.71
C ARG A 91 11.09 -26.87 -26.49
N LEU A 92 11.64 -25.86 -25.82
CA LEU A 92 12.21 -24.68 -26.47
C LEU A 92 13.59 -24.91 -27.10
N LYS A 93 14.17 -26.13 -26.96
CA LYS A 93 15.39 -26.69 -27.59
C LYS A 93 16.71 -25.88 -27.53
N ASN A 94 16.67 -24.58 -27.24
CA ASN A 94 17.81 -23.66 -27.21
C ASN A 94 17.85 -22.79 -25.94
N SER A 95 16.94 -22.98 -25.00
CA SER A 95 16.90 -22.21 -23.75
C SER A 95 17.34 -23.08 -22.59
N ALA A 96 18.60 -22.92 -22.17
CA ALA A 96 19.03 -23.40 -20.85
C ALA A 96 18.30 -22.56 -19.79
N TRP A 97 17.19 -23.08 -19.28
CA TRP A 97 16.45 -22.41 -18.22
C TRP A 97 17.12 -22.68 -16.88
N PRO A 98 17.60 -21.65 -16.16
CA PRO A 98 18.32 -21.84 -14.89
C PRO A 98 17.41 -22.25 -13.71
N GLY A 99 16.12 -22.44 -13.96
CA GLY A 99 15.11 -22.67 -12.93
C GLY A 99 14.63 -21.38 -12.26
N VAL A 100 13.81 -21.53 -11.23
CA VAL A 100 13.35 -20.41 -10.40
C VAL A 100 14.43 -20.11 -9.37
N SER A 101 15.06 -18.94 -9.46
CA SER A 101 16.13 -18.52 -8.53
C SER A 101 15.60 -17.93 -7.23
N GLU A 102 14.44 -17.31 -7.28
CA GLU A 102 13.87 -16.58 -6.15
C GLU A 102 12.37 -16.80 -6.06
N ILE A 103 11.88 -16.98 -4.83
CA ILE A 103 10.45 -17.02 -4.53
C ILE A 103 10.12 -16.04 -3.42
N THR A 104 8.92 -15.45 -3.48
CA THR A 104 8.39 -14.62 -2.41
C THR A 104 7.20 -15.32 -1.76
N ILE A 105 7.27 -15.57 -0.46
CA ILE A 105 6.21 -16.17 0.32
C ILE A 105 5.44 -15.07 1.05
N GLN A 106 4.19 -14.86 0.67
CA GLN A 106 3.29 -13.93 1.35
C GLN A 106 2.73 -14.59 2.60
N VAL A 107 3.24 -14.18 3.76
CA VAL A 107 2.90 -14.80 5.04
C VAL A 107 1.44 -14.53 5.44
N PHE A 108 0.85 -13.43 4.96
CA PHE A 108 -0.45 -12.93 5.42
C PHE A 108 -1.59 -12.93 4.42
N ASP A 109 -1.41 -13.43 3.19
CA ASP A 109 -2.31 -13.12 2.08
C ASP A 109 -3.80 -13.49 2.32
N GLN A 110 -4.13 -14.53 3.11
CA GLN A 110 -5.52 -14.92 3.42
C GLN A 110 -5.68 -15.71 4.73
N VAL A 111 -4.78 -15.56 5.71
CA VAL A 111 -4.92 -16.24 7.03
C VAL A 111 -6.29 -15.93 7.67
N TRP A 112 -6.98 -14.88 7.21
CA TRP A 112 -8.17 -14.32 7.82
C TRP A 112 -9.45 -14.39 6.97
N ASN A 113 -9.39 -14.95 5.74
CA ASN A 113 -10.58 -15.14 4.90
C ASN A 113 -11.45 -16.28 5.48
N GLY A 114 -12.28 -15.94 6.47
CA GLY A 114 -13.15 -16.87 7.19
C GLY A 114 -13.26 -16.56 8.68
N THR A 115 -12.39 -15.73 9.23
CA THR A 115 -12.55 -15.16 10.57
C THR A 115 -13.33 -13.86 10.44
N ASN A 116 -14.54 -13.80 10.99
CA ASN A 116 -15.27 -12.53 11.12
C ASN A 116 -14.51 -11.66 12.12
N LEU A 117 -13.57 -10.83 11.65
CA LEU A 117 -12.73 -9.92 12.46
C LEU A 117 -13.50 -8.70 13.01
N LEU A 118 -14.82 -8.77 13.09
CA LEU A 118 -15.64 -7.59 13.32
C LEU A 118 -15.95 -7.31 14.80
N LYS A 119 -15.63 -8.18 15.76
CA LYS A 119 -16.03 -7.97 17.16
C LYS A 119 -15.09 -8.58 18.22
N GLY A 120 -14.05 -7.83 18.58
CA GLY A 120 -13.52 -7.78 19.96
C GLY A 120 -12.08 -8.24 20.18
N THR A 121 -11.55 -7.94 21.38
CA THR A 121 -10.19 -8.31 21.85
C THR A 121 -9.86 -9.79 21.73
N HIS A 122 -10.88 -10.66 21.75
CA HIS A 122 -10.75 -12.11 21.57
C HIS A 122 -10.32 -12.49 20.15
N GLU A 123 -10.62 -11.68 19.14
CA GLU A 123 -10.25 -11.95 17.74
C GLU A 123 -8.78 -11.63 17.49
N VAL A 124 -8.24 -10.53 18.04
CA VAL A 124 -6.80 -10.25 18.00
C VAL A 124 -6.02 -11.29 18.81
N TRP A 125 -6.51 -11.71 19.97
CA TRP A 125 -5.92 -12.84 20.70
C TRP A 125 -5.90 -14.11 19.85
N ARG A 126 -6.99 -14.41 19.11
CA ARG A 126 -7.02 -15.50 18.14
C ARG A 126 -6.09 -15.26 16.95
N MET A 127 -5.81 -14.02 16.56
CA MET A 127 -4.83 -13.68 15.53
C MET A 127 -3.40 -13.93 16.02
N SER A 128 -3.07 -13.50 17.24
CA SER A 128 -1.80 -13.75 17.91
C SER A 128 -1.58 -15.25 18.16
N MET A 129 -2.64 -15.95 18.58
CA MET A 129 -2.65 -17.41 18.68
C MET A 129 -2.65 -18.08 17.32
N GLY A 130 -3.19 -17.47 16.27
CA GLY A 130 -3.19 -17.95 14.89
C GLY A 130 -1.80 -17.88 14.26
N ALA A 131 -1.06 -16.81 14.55
CA ALA A 131 0.38 -16.72 14.29
C ALA A 131 1.15 -17.78 15.10
N ALA A 132 0.75 -18.04 16.35
CA ALA A 132 1.31 -19.13 17.15
C ALA A 132 0.91 -20.53 16.62
N VAL A 133 -0.27 -20.73 16.04
CA VAL A 133 -0.72 -21.99 15.42
C VAL A 133 -0.02 -22.19 14.08
N TYR A 134 0.18 -21.14 13.28
CA TYR A 134 1.09 -21.18 12.13
C TYR A 134 2.51 -21.52 12.56
N SER A 135 2.95 -21.02 13.72
CA SER A 135 4.25 -21.39 14.30
C SER A 135 4.29 -22.83 14.83
N SER A 136 3.15 -23.41 15.23
CA SER A 136 3.08 -24.84 15.58
C SER A 136 3.17 -25.74 14.35
N GLN A 137 2.88 -25.20 13.15
CA GLN A 137 3.18 -25.83 11.87
C GLN A 137 4.62 -25.54 11.38
N CYS A 138 5.47 -24.85 12.16
CA CYS A 138 6.86 -24.56 11.76
C CYS A 138 7.66 -25.79 11.36
N CYS A 139 7.43 -26.94 12.00
CA CYS A 139 8.09 -28.19 11.63
C CYS A 139 7.79 -28.59 10.18
N ASP A 140 6.55 -28.36 9.73
CA ASP A 140 6.18 -28.59 8.35
C ASP A 140 6.83 -27.57 7.42
N TRP A 141 6.96 -26.31 7.83
CA TRP A 141 7.61 -25.27 7.02
C TRP A 141 9.06 -25.60 6.71
N VAL A 142 9.82 -26.01 7.73
CA VAL A 142 11.23 -26.41 7.57
C VAL A 142 11.31 -27.56 6.56
N THR A 143 10.51 -28.60 6.75
CA THR A 143 10.47 -29.77 5.86
C THR A 143 10.05 -29.40 4.43
N ARG A 144 9.11 -28.46 4.27
CA ARG A 144 8.63 -28.00 2.95
C ARG A 144 9.68 -27.15 2.23
N LEU A 145 10.40 -26.30 2.96
CA LEU A 145 11.49 -25.49 2.39
C LEU A 145 12.72 -26.35 2.04
N GLU A 146 13.00 -27.42 2.80
CA GLU A 146 13.98 -28.45 2.42
C GLU A 146 13.62 -29.17 1.11
N GLY A 147 12.33 -29.17 0.74
CA GLY A 147 11.81 -29.75 -0.50
C GLY A 147 11.89 -28.83 -1.71
N LEU A 148 12.32 -27.57 -1.57
CA LEU A 148 12.42 -26.66 -2.71
C LEU A 148 13.43 -27.17 -3.76
N PRO A 149 13.20 -26.93 -5.07
CA PRO A 149 14.16 -27.26 -6.11
C PRO A 149 15.50 -26.55 -5.89
N ASP A 150 16.60 -27.22 -6.24
CA ASP A 150 17.98 -26.69 -6.11
C ASP A 150 18.21 -25.38 -6.86
N SER A 151 17.36 -25.04 -7.82
CA SER A 151 17.42 -23.75 -8.52
C SER A 151 17.09 -22.58 -7.60
N VAL A 152 16.27 -22.79 -6.56
CA VAL A 152 15.82 -21.74 -5.64
C VAL A 152 16.97 -21.38 -4.71
N LYS A 153 17.54 -20.20 -4.93
CA LYS A 153 18.67 -19.68 -4.15
C LYS A 153 18.22 -18.71 -3.08
N THR A 154 17.09 -18.04 -3.27
CA THR A 154 16.60 -17.00 -2.36
C THR A 154 15.12 -17.21 -2.06
N VAL A 155 14.76 -17.18 -0.77
CA VAL A 155 13.39 -17.19 -0.28
C VAL A 155 13.14 -15.90 0.47
N LYS A 156 12.27 -15.05 -0.08
CA LYS A 156 11.81 -13.81 0.54
C LYS A 156 10.53 -14.05 1.33
N PHE A 157 10.53 -13.78 2.63
CA PHE A 157 9.32 -13.76 3.44
C PHE A 157 8.73 -12.36 3.40
N ASP A 158 7.61 -12.18 2.71
CA ASP A 158 6.89 -10.91 2.66
C ASP A 158 5.93 -10.82 3.86
N LEU A 159 6.29 -9.94 4.79
CA LEU A 159 5.52 -9.64 6.00
C LEU A 159 4.54 -8.48 5.81
N THR A 160 4.30 -8.04 4.56
CA THR A 160 3.30 -7.01 4.27
C THR A 160 1.92 -7.47 4.70
N LEU A 161 1.29 -6.69 5.59
CA LEU A 161 -0.11 -6.87 5.94
C LEU A 161 -1.00 -6.28 4.85
N GLY A 162 -2.06 -7.00 4.49
CA GLY A 162 -3.14 -6.42 3.70
C GLY A 162 -3.89 -5.33 4.49
N VAL A 163 -4.78 -4.61 3.80
CA VAL A 163 -5.51 -3.49 4.42
C VAL A 163 -6.32 -3.99 5.61
N LYS A 164 -7.11 -5.06 5.44
CA LYS A 164 -7.97 -5.61 6.51
C LYS A 164 -7.17 -6.04 7.73
N GLU A 165 -6.05 -6.69 7.51
CA GLU A 165 -5.14 -7.16 8.56
C GLU A 165 -4.50 -5.98 9.28
N THR A 166 -4.06 -4.98 8.53
CA THR A 166 -3.50 -3.75 9.08
C THR A 166 -4.50 -3.05 9.99
N GLU A 167 -5.76 -2.95 9.58
CA GLU A 167 -6.81 -2.31 10.38
C GLU A 167 -7.14 -3.11 11.65
N ALA A 168 -7.26 -4.43 11.54
CA ALA A 168 -7.53 -5.29 12.69
C ALA A 168 -6.41 -5.23 13.74
N VAL A 169 -5.14 -5.26 13.32
CA VAL A 169 -4.02 -5.12 14.26
C VAL A 169 -3.97 -3.69 14.82
N ARG A 170 -4.38 -2.66 14.06
CA ARG A 170 -4.40 -1.25 14.50
C ARG A 170 -5.39 -1.02 15.61
N GLU A 171 -6.55 -1.67 15.53
CA GLU A 171 -7.62 -1.54 16.52
C GLU A 171 -7.37 -2.38 17.79
N ALA A 172 -6.35 -3.26 17.75
CA ALA A 172 -5.94 -4.03 18.90
C ALA A 172 -5.31 -3.18 20.01
N GLU A 173 -5.36 -3.69 21.23
CA GLU A 173 -4.58 -3.15 22.35
C GLU A 173 -3.06 -3.28 22.06
N GLU A 174 -2.26 -2.29 22.48
CA GLU A 174 -0.80 -2.24 22.24
C GLU A 174 -0.09 -3.54 22.68
N SER A 175 -0.50 -4.10 23.83
CA SER A 175 0.02 -5.36 24.36
C SER A 175 -0.17 -6.54 23.38
N MET A 176 -1.31 -6.57 22.69
CA MET A 176 -1.63 -7.60 21.69
C MET A 176 -0.87 -7.40 20.39
N GLN A 177 -0.68 -6.15 19.96
CA GLN A 177 0.14 -5.82 18.81
C GLN A 177 1.58 -6.30 19.01
N LYS A 178 2.15 -6.07 20.21
CA LYS A 178 3.48 -6.54 20.61
C LYS A 178 3.60 -8.06 20.53
N ILE A 179 2.62 -8.78 21.10
CA ILE A 179 2.60 -10.26 21.07
C ILE A 179 2.54 -10.76 19.62
N PHE A 180 1.64 -10.22 18.81
CA PHE A 180 1.47 -10.62 17.41
C PHE A 180 2.79 -10.54 16.64
N TRP A 181 3.45 -9.38 16.68
CA TRP A 181 4.70 -9.16 15.94
C TRP A 181 5.85 -9.98 16.48
N TYR A 182 6.00 -10.04 17.80
CA TYR A 182 7.02 -10.86 18.43
C TYR A 182 6.92 -12.32 17.97
N ARG A 183 5.71 -12.88 17.97
CA ARG A 183 5.47 -14.27 17.53
C ARG A 183 5.75 -14.50 16.07
N LEU A 184 5.32 -13.58 15.22
CA LEU A 184 5.61 -13.67 13.79
C LEU A 184 7.12 -13.68 13.52
N LEU A 185 7.84 -12.75 14.12
CA LEU A 185 9.28 -12.62 13.89
C LEU A 185 10.04 -13.81 14.48
N GLN A 186 9.61 -14.33 15.63
CA GLN A 186 10.11 -15.60 16.16
C GLN A 186 9.85 -16.76 15.19
N MET A 187 8.64 -16.87 14.63
CA MET A 187 8.30 -17.90 13.65
C MET A 187 9.23 -17.83 12.44
N VAL A 188 9.42 -16.65 11.86
CA VAL A 188 10.34 -16.44 10.73
C VAL A 188 11.77 -16.80 11.12
N LYS A 189 12.24 -16.41 12.31
CA LYS A 189 13.58 -16.76 12.82
C LYS A 189 13.75 -18.28 12.92
N VAL A 190 12.74 -19.00 13.42
CA VAL A 190 12.75 -20.47 13.53
C VAL A 190 12.74 -21.12 12.15
N ILE A 191 11.98 -20.59 11.19
CA ILE A 191 11.94 -21.13 9.82
C ILE A 191 13.30 -20.94 9.12
N VAL A 192 13.92 -19.77 9.29
CA VAL A 192 15.20 -19.43 8.64
C VAL A 192 16.40 -20.09 9.33
N ARG A 193 16.32 -20.27 10.65
CA ARG A 193 17.36 -20.92 11.46
C ARG A 193 16.73 -22.02 12.31
N PRO A 194 16.28 -23.12 11.68
CA PRO A 194 15.68 -24.21 12.42
C PRO A 194 16.71 -24.83 13.35
N SER A 195 16.24 -25.24 14.54
CA SER A 195 17.07 -25.98 15.49
C SER A 195 17.64 -27.22 14.81
N ARG A 196 18.89 -27.59 15.13
CA ARG A 196 19.55 -28.77 14.55
C ARG A 196 18.75 -30.06 14.72
N SER A 197 17.91 -30.15 15.75
CA SER A 197 17.01 -31.29 15.99
C SER A 197 15.85 -31.41 14.98
N LEU A 198 15.55 -30.35 14.24
CA LEU A 198 14.47 -30.29 13.24
C LEU A 198 14.98 -30.48 11.81
N LEU A 199 16.29 -30.43 11.59
CA LEU A 199 16.90 -30.59 10.28
C LEU A 199 17.36 -32.04 10.09
N SER A 200 17.14 -32.58 8.90
CA SER A 200 17.88 -33.77 8.48
C SER A 200 19.37 -33.41 8.32
N SER A 201 20.26 -34.27 8.83
CA SER A 201 21.72 -34.03 8.90
C SER A 201 22.37 -33.61 7.57
N ASP A 202 21.74 -33.92 6.44
CA ASP A 202 22.37 -33.88 5.12
C ASP A 202 21.92 -32.69 4.24
N ARG A 203 21.03 -31.83 4.72
CA ARG A 203 20.51 -30.68 3.93
C ARG A 203 20.62 -29.36 4.69
N VAL A 204 21.85 -28.91 4.93
CA VAL A 204 22.07 -27.49 5.25
C VAL A 204 21.75 -26.70 3.99
N SER A 205 20.54 -26.15 3.89
CA SER A 205 20.06 -25.50 2.67
C SER A 205 20.99 -24.36 2.29
N THR A 206 21.53 -24.38 1.06
CA THR A 206 22.27 -23.28 0.44
C THR A 206 21.40 -22.05 0.15
N VAL A 207 20.10 -22.17 0.42
CA VAL A 207 19.09 -21.14 0.26
C VAL A 207 19.36 -19.97 1.21
N GLN A 208 19.42 -18.77 0.64
CA GLN A 208 19.44 -17.52 1.37
C GLN A 208 18.01 -17.12 1.72
N TYR A 209 17.81 -16.67 2.95
CA TYR A 209 16.52 -16.18 3.41
C TYR A 209 16.58 -14.67 3.63
N GLU A 210 15.58 -13.98 3.13
CA GLU A 210 15.41 -12.54 3.30
C GLU A 210 14.02 -12.27 3.85
N VAL A 211 13.90 -11.24 4.69
CA VAL A 211 12.62 -10.74 5.15
C VAL A 211 12.34 -9.42 4.45
N VAL A 212 11.23 -9.37 3.72
CA VAL A 212 10.81 -8.22 2.90
C VAL A 212 9.41 -7.78 3.30
N GLY A 213 8.95 -6.73 2.65
CA GLY A 213 7.60 -6.21 2.79
C GLY A 213 7.55 -4.80 3.35
N THR A 214 6.33 -4.33 3.58
CA THR A 214 6.08 -3.01 4.13
C THR A 214 5.33 -3.08 5.44
N PHE A 215 5.64 -2.12 6.29
CA PHE A 215 5.18 -2.10 7.66
C PHE A 215 4.39 -0.83 7.96
N PRO A 216 3.30 -0.91 8.73
CA PRO A 216 2.62 0.25 9.28
C PRO A 216 3.48 0.94 10.37
N GLU A 217 3.67 2.24 10.25
CA GLU A 217 4.66 3.01 11.03
C GLU A 217 4.41 3.01 12.53
N TRP A 218 3.14 2.95 12.92
CA TRP A 218 2.69 2.96 14.31
C TRP A 218 3.05 1.69 15.08
N MET A 219 3.57 0.66 14.40
CA MET A 219 3.88 -0.63 15.00
C MET A 219 5.38 -0.80 15.34
N GLU A 220 6.26 0.16 15.00
CA GLU A 220 7.72 0.02 15.22
C GLU A 220 8.04 -0.20 16.70
N ASP A 221 7.37 0.56 17.57
CA ASP A 221 7.45 0.46 19.02
C ASP A 221 6.95 -0.90 19.53
N ALA A 222 5.96 -1.48 18.84
CA ALA A 222 5.40 -2.79 19.15
C ALA A 222 6.36 -3.94 18.79
N MET A 223 7.25 -3.76 17.79
CA MET A 223 8.28 -4.74 17.48
C MET A 223 9.47 -4.61 18.41
N GLY A 224 9.93 -3.38 18.67
CA GLY A 224 11.16 -3.12 19.41
C GLY A 224 11.13 -3.54 20.87
N THR A 225 9.94 -3.76 21.45
CA THR A 225 9.78 -4.11 22.86
C THR A 225 8.91 -5.36 23.05
N PRO A 226 9.42 -6.43 23.70
CA PRO A 226 8.58 -7.56 24.10
C PRO A 226 7.47 -7.07 25.05
N SER A 227 6.29 -7.70 24.99
CA SER A 227 5.24 -7.42 25.97
C SER A 227 5.60 -8.01 27.34
N GLU A 228 5.00 -7.49 28.42
CA GLU A 228 5.18 -8.06 29.77
C GLU A 228 4.79 -9.54 29.83
N VAL A 229 3.76 -9.93 29.06
CA VAL A 229 3.31 -11.32 28.93
C VAL A 229 4.41 -12.18 28.28
N GLU A 230 5.05 -11.70 27.22
CA GLU A 230 6.17 -12.42 26.58
C GLU A 230 7.36 -12.57 27.53
N LEU A 231 7.72 -11.51 28.24
CA LEU A 231 8.81 -11.55 29.24
C LEU A 231 8.49 -12.53 30.38
N LYS A 232 7.25 -12.55 30.86
CA LYS A 232 6.83 -13.38 32.00
C LYS A 232 6.69 -14.86 31.65
N TYR A 233 6.07 -15.17 30.53
CA TYR A 233 5.66 -16.55 30.21
C TYR A 233 6.63 -17.28 29.30
N TYR A 234 7.39 -16.58 28.47
CA TYR A 234 8.05 -17.24 27.35
C TYR A 234 9.55 -17.35 27.45
N ARG A 235 10.20 -16.69 28.43
CA ARG A 235 11.66 -16.76 28.70
C ARG A 235 12.56 -16.66 27.45
N GLY A 236 12.00 -16.23 26.32
CA GLY A 236 12.66 -16.25 25.03
C GLY A 236 13.54 -15.03 24.95
N GLU A 237 14.73 -15.21 24.39
CA GLU A 237 15.58 -14.07 24.07
C GLU A 237 14.82 -13.14 23.11
N PRO A 238 14.80 -11.82 23.37
CA PRO A 238 14.28 -10.85 22.44
C PRO A 238 14.89 -11.09 21.05
N VAL A 239 14.06 -11.07 20.01
CA VAL A 239 14.59 -11.13 18.65
C VAL A 239 15.37 -9.83 18.42
N SER A 240 16.67 -9.91 18.12
CA SER A 240 17.44 -8.73 17.74
C SER A 240 16.97 -8.27 16.35
N TYR A 241 16.27 -7.13 16.29
CA TYR A 241 15.65 -6.63 15.07
C TYR A 241 16.60 -5.78 14.21
N GLY A 242 17.59 -5.14 14.83
CA GLY A 242 18.52 -4.21 14.15
C GLY A 242 19.65 -4.90 13.38
N GLU A 243 19.83 -6.22 13.54
CA GLU A 243 20.96 -6.97 13.00
C GLU A 243 20.52 -8.26 12.31
N GLY A 244 21.33 -8.74 11.36
CA GLY A 244 21.12 -10.02 10.70
C GLY A 244 19.86 -10.06 9.81
N LEU A 245 19.02 -11.07 10.02
CA LEU A 245 17.89 -11.43 9.14
C LEU A 245 16.88 -10.30 8.92
N PHE A 246 16.66 -9.48 9.95
CA PHE A 246 15.66 -8.41 9.91
C PHE A 246 16.27 -7.04 9.60
N ALA A 247 17.59 -6.92 9.45
CA ALA A 247 18.24 -5.62 9.25
C ALA A 247 17.77 -4.91 7.97
N GLY A 248 17.65 -5.66 6.85
CA GLY A 248 17.13 -5.13 5.59
C GLY A 248 15.67 -4.67 5.72
N PHE A 249 14.84 -5.49 6.37
CA PHE A 249 13.45 -5.18 6.68
C PHE A 249 13.34 -3.89 7.52
N MET A 250 14.03 -3.81 8.67
CA MET A 250 13.99 -2.64 9.55
C MET A 250 14.49 -1.37 8.86
N LYS A 251 15.52 -1.46 8.03
CA LYS A 251 15.99 -0.33 7.22
C LYS A 251 14.90 0.20 6.30
N ASN A 252 14.10 -0.67 5.69
CA ASN A 252 12.97 -0.26 4.85
C ASN A 252 11.84 0.37 5.68
N VAL A 253 11.58 -0.15 6.88
CA VAL A 253 10.62 0.44 7.83
C VAL A 253 11.02 1.87 8.21
N HIS A 254 12.26 2.08 8.65
CA HIS A 254 12.75 3.41 9.03
C HIS A 254 12.71 4.41 7.86
N LYS A 255 13.19 4.01 6.68
CA LYS A 255 13.14 4.86 5.48
C LYS A 255 11.72 5.31 5.13
N LYS A 256 10.75 4.39 5.24
CA LYS A 256 9.33 4.71 4.95
C LYS A 256 8.77 5.71 5.95
N ARG A 257 9.09 5.52 7.24
CA ARG A 257 8.73 6.45 8.33
C ARG A 257 9.29 7.85 8.11
N GLU A 258 10.56 7.95 7.76
CA GLU A 258 11.19 9.25 7.46
C GLU A 258 10.48 9.97 6.30
N ALA A 259 10.13 9.23 5.24
CA ALA A 259 9.41 9.79 4.10
C ALA A 259 8.03 10.33 4.50
N ILE A 260 7.26 9.59 5.30
CA ILE A 260 5.92 10.03 5.72
C ILE A 260 6.00 11.17 6.75
N MET A 261 6.95 11.15 7.69
CA MET A 261 7.18 12.29 8.59
C MET A 261 7.48 13.57 7.80
N LEU A 262 8.26 13.45 6.72
CA LEU A 262 8.52 14.56 5.81
C LEU A 262 7.24 15.01 5.08
N GLU A 263 6.43 14.08 4.57
CA GLU A 263 5.13 14.39 3.95
C GLU A 263 4.18 15.09 4.93
N MET A 264 4.04 14.59 6.16
CA MET A 264 3.22 15.20 7.20
C MET A 264 3.68 16.60 7.55
N LYS A 265 4.99 16.81 7.67
CA LYS A 265 5.58 18.15 7.89
C LYS A 265 5.25 19.10 6.75
N THR A 266 5.45 18.68 5.49
CA THR A 266 5.12 19.52 4.33
C THR A 266 3.63 19.81 4.21
N ALA A 267 2.76 18.85 4.57
CA ALA A 267 1.31 19.03 4.61
C ALA A 267 0.88 20.01 5.72
N ALA A 268 1.47 19.90 6.91
CA ALA A 268 1.25 20.82 8.03
C ALA A 268 1.69 22.25 7.67
N GLU A 269 2.86 22.42 7.05
CA GLU A 269 3.34 23.71 6.56
C GLU A 269 2.40 24.31 5.50
N LYS A 270 1.93 23.49 4.53
CA LYS A 270 0.94 23.93 3.53
C LYS A 270 -0.38 24.36 4.19
N LYS A 271 -0.85 23.64 5.20
CA LYS A 271 -2.07 23.97 5.96
C LYS A 271 -1.90 25.27 6.75
N ALA A 272 -0.77 25.44 7.43
CA ALA A 272 -0.44 26.67 8.15
C ALA A 272 -0.38 27.89 7.22
N LYS A 273 0.28 27.76 6.06
CA LYS A 273 0.32 28.82 5.03
C LYS A 273 -1.08 29.18 4.51
N LYS A 274 -1.94 28.18 4.25
CA LYS A 274 -3.34 28.40 3.85
C LYS A 274 -4.15 29.13 4.94
N GLN A 275 -3.97 28.75 6.20
CA GLN A 275 -4.66 29.38 7.32
C GLN A 275 -4.23 30.84 7.51
N LEU A 276 -2.93 31.12 7.46
CA LEU A 276 -2.39 32.48 7.51
C LEU A 276 -2.91 33.34 6.35
N ALA A 277 -2.95 32.80 5.12
CA ALA A 277 -3.50 33.50 3.97
C ALA A 277 -4.99 33.82 4.14
N LEU A 278 -5.77 32.90 4.72
CA LEU A 278 -7.19 33.11 5.02
C LEU A 278 -7.41 34.19 6.07
N GLU A 279 -6.61 34.22 7.14
CA GLU A 279 -6.65 35.25 8.17
C GLU A 279 -6.32 36.63 7.61
N ASN A 280 -5.24 36.73 6.83
CA ASN A 280 -4.87 37.97 6.14
C ASN A 280 -5.97 38.45 5.18
N ALA A 281 -6.63 37.54 4.46
CA ALA A 281 -7.75 37.86 3.59
C ALA A 281 -8.97 38.39 4.38
N ARG A 282 -9.30 37.75 5.52
CA ARG A 282 -10.36 38.18 6.43
C ARG A 282 -10.08 39.56 7.01
N GLU A 283 -8.85 39.82 7.43
CA GLU A 283 -8.45 41.13 7.96
C GLU A 283 -8.57 42.22 6.88
N LYS A 284 -8.08 41.96 5.67
CA LYS A 284 -8.22 42.87 4.52
C LYS A 284 -9.69 43.16 4.19
N MET A 285 -10.57 42.16 4.29
CA MET A 285 -12.01 42.32 4.10
C MET A 285 -12.65 43.16 5.21
N ARG A 286 -12.28 42.94 6.47
CA ARG A 286 -12.74 43.76 7.62
C ARG A 286 -12.33 45.22 7.45
N LYS A 287 -11.08 45.49 7.08
CA LYS A 287 -10.58 46.84 6.80
C LYS A 287 -11.39 47.51 5.68
N LYS A 288 -11.63 46.82 4.56
CA LYS A 288 -12.48 47.32 3.46
C LYS A 288 -13.93 47.61 3.90
N MET A 289 -14.52 46.75 4.74
CA MET A 289 -15.87 46.96 5.26
C MET A 289 -15.96 48.17 6.18
N MET A 290 -14.97 48.39 7.06
CA MET A 290 -14.93 49.59 7.90
C MET A 290 -14.84 50.86 7.07
N VAL A 291 -13.93 50.91 6.08
CA VAL A 291 -13.79 52.06 5.17
C VAL A 291 -15.10 52.33 4.43
N LYS A 292 -15.79 51.30 3.92
CA LYS A 292 -17.08 51.44 3.23
C LYS A 292 -18.17 51.96 4.17
N LYS A 293 -18.21 51.49 5.42
CA LYS A 293 -19.17 51.93 6.44
C LYS A 293 -18.94 53.41 6.81
N ASP A 294 -17.68 53.82 6.97
CA ASP A 294 -17.33 55.20 7.29
C ASP A 294 -17.59 56.15 6.13
N PHE A 295 -17.30 55.73 4.89
CA PHE A 295 -17.71 56.48 3.71
C PHE A 295 -19.23 56.64 3.63
N GLY A 296 -19.99 55.57 3.87
CA GLY A 296 -21.45 55.63 3.94
C GLY A 296 -21.96 56.61 4.99
N ARG A 297 -21.36 56.60 6.19
CA ARG A 297 -21.69 57.57 7.26
C ARG A 297 -21.43 59.01 6.83
N ARG A 298 -20.25 59.31 6.26
CA ARG A 298 -19.91 60.64 5.75
C ARG A 298 -20.88 61.11 4.66
N MET A 299 -21.30 60.23 3.76
CA MET A 299 -22.27 60.56 2.70
C MET A 299 -23.66 60.87 3.25
N VAL A 300 -24.12 60.15 4.28
CA VAL A 300 -25.38 60.45 4.95
C VAL A 300 -25.30 61.81 5.64
N GLU A 301 -24.20 62.10 6.32
CA GLU A 301 -23.98 63.39 6.98
C GLU A 301 -23.94 64.55 5.98
N LEU A 302 -23.25 64.39 4.85
CA LEU A 302 -23.25 65.36 3.74
C LEU A 302 -24.66 65.61 3.19
N LYS A 303 -25.46 64.55 3.00
CA LYS A 303 -26.86 64.68 2.55
C LYS A 303 -27.72 65.41 3.59
N LYS A 304 -27.50 65.17 4.87
CA LYS A 304 -28.20 65.86 5.97
C LYS A 304 -27.88 67.37 5.95
N ARG A 305 -26.60 67.74 5.87
CA ARG A 305 -26.16 69.15 5.78
C ARG A 305 -26.76 69.86 4.55
N LYS A 306 -26.81 69.19 3.39
CA LYS A 306 -27.44 69.77 2.19
C LYS A 306 -28.94 70.05 2.35
N ARG A 307 -29.67 69.22 3.09
CA ARG A 307 -31.11 69.46 3.38
C ARG A 307 -31.30 70.65 4.32
N GLU A 308 -30.44 70.79 5.31
CA GLU A 308 -30.50 71.89 6.29
C GLU A 308 -30.12 73.25 5.67
N VAL A 309 -29.28 73.27 4.63
CA VAL A 309 -28.90 74.50 3.90
C VAL A 309 -29.90 74.87 2.79
N GLY A 310 -30.72 73.93 2.32
CA GLY A 310 -31.72 74.15 1.26
C GLY A 310 -33.07 74.66 1.75
N ASP A 311 -33.26 74.91 3.05
CA ASP A 311 -34.54 75.33 3.64
C ASP A 311 -34.65 76.87 3.81
N VAL A 312 -33.74 77.62 3.20
CA VAL A 312 -33.80 79.08 3.11
C VAL A 312 -33.87 79.49 1.65
N GLY A 313 -35.09 79.41 1.10
CA GLY A 313 -35.48 80.08 -0.15
C GLY A 313 -35.46 79.19 -1.38
N GLU A 314 -36.62 78.63 -1.73
CA GLU A 314 -37.26 78.89 -3.03
C GLU A 314 -38.61 78.17 -3.10
N GLN A 315 -39.69 78.96 -3.02
CA GLN A 315 -40.97 78.60 -3.63
C GLN A 315 -40.74 78.58 -5.15
N SER A 316 -40.79 77.41 -5.79
CA SER A 316 -40.95 77.32 -7.24
C SER A 316 -41.82 76.13 -7.61
N SER A 317 -42.78 76.45 -8.47
CA SER A 317 -43.87 75.67 -9.03
C SER A 317 -43.46 74.59 -10.04
N HIS A 318 -44.31 73.56 -10.16
CA HIS A 318 -44.55 72.71 -11.36
C HIS A 318 -43.34 71.86 -11.88
N THR A 319 -43.43 70.68 -12.52
CA THR A 319 -44.47 69.89 -13.18
C THR A 319 -43.93 68.47 -13.44
N SER A 320 -44.84 67.49 -13.48
CA SER A 320 -44.90 66.35 -14.42
C SER A 320 -43.86 65.20 -14.46
N ASN A 321 -44.44 64.00 -14.62
CA ASN A 321 -43.96 62.80 -15.32
C ASN A 321 -43.04 61.81 -14.57
N GLY A 322 -43.70 60.96 -13.78
CA GLY A 322 -43.20 59.64 -13.41
C GLY A 322 -43.19 58.69 -14.61
N VAL A 323 -42.01 58.45 -15.17
CA VAL A 323 -41.74 57.35 -16.11
C VAL A 323 -41.32 56.13 -15.30
N LYS A 324 -42.23 55.15 -15.16
CA LYS A 324 -41.93 53.79 -14.71
C LYS A 324 -41.00 53.13 -15.75
N ARG A 325 -39.71 53.03 -15.46
CA ARG A 325 -38.80 52.14 -16.18
C ARG A 325 -39.03 50.71 -15.68
N GLN A 326 -39.74 49.92 -16.47
CA GLN A 326 -39.76 48.46 -16.38
C GLN A 326 -38.33 47.94 -16.45
N LYS A 327 -37.97 47.11 -15.48
CA LYS A 327 -36.74 46.34 -15.47
C LYS A 327 -37.04 45.02 -16.18
N THR A 328 -36.54 44.86 -17.39
CA THR A 328 -36.54 43.61 -18.14
C THR A 328 -35.71 42.58 -17.38
N GLU A 329 -36.34 41.48 -16.98
CA GLU A 329 -35.67 40.25 -16.57
C GLU A 329 -35.23 39.52 -17.85
N ASP A 330 -33.99 39.73 -18.27
CA ASP A 330 -33.35 38.82 -19.23
C ASP A 330 -32.79 37.63 -18.47
N GLY A 331 -33.50 36.51 -18.62
CA GLY A 331 -32.99 35.19 -18.30
C GLY A 331 -31.79 34.86 -19.19
N SER A 332 -30.74 34.34 -18.57
CA SER A 332 -29.77 33.48 -19.27
C SER A 332 -29.78 32.12 -18.58
N VAL A 333 -30.57 31.24 -19.18
CA VAL A 333 -30.36 29.80 -19.11
C VAL A 333 -29.09 29.52 -19.89
N PHE A 334 -28.05 29.01 -19.23
CA PHE A 334 -27.03 28.21 -19.90
C PHE A 334 -26.85 26.90 -19.16
N ARG A 335 -26.89 25.84 -19.98
CA ARG A 335 -26.83 24.42 -19.66
C ARG A 335 -25.55 24.00 -18.97
#